data_AF-A0A1A8WMX7-F1
#
_entry.id   AF-A0A1A8WMX7-F1
#
_cell.length_a   1.000
_cell.length_b   1.000
_cell.length_c   1.000
_cell.angle_alpha   90.00
_cell.angle_beta   90.00
_cell.angle_gamma   90.00
#
_symmetry.space_group_name_H-M   'P 1'
#
loop_
_entity.id
_entity.type
_entity.pdbx_description
1 polymer ?
#
loop_
_entity_poly.entity_id
_entity_poly.type
_entity_poly.pdbx_seq_one_letter_code
_entity_poly.pdbx_strand_id
1 'polypeptide(L)'
;MFIGMDEENKPWLYKFDPSGFCAGYRACVIGNKEQESISILERLLEKRKKKIQQETLEEDIQNTIILAIEALQTILAFDLKANEIEMAIVSKVNPNFTQISEKEIDNYLTFIAERD
;
A
#
# COMPACT_ATOMS: atom_id res chain seq x y z
N MET A 1 3.31 -0.17 -13.02
CA MET A 1 2.87 -1.10 -11.96
C MET A 1 1.48 -1.59 -12.32
N PHE A 2 1.21 -2.88 -12.15
CA PHE A 2 -0.11 -3.45 -12.27
C PHE A 2 -0.50 -4.09 -10.94
N ILE A 3 -1.74 -3.89 -10.53
CA ILE A 3 -2.35 -4.52 -9.35
C ILE A 3 -3.65 -5.19 -9.76
N GLY A 4 -4.01 -6.27 -9.08
CA GLY A 4 -5.27 -6.95 -9.31
C GLY A 4 -5.47 -8.16 -8.42
N MET A 5 -6.56 -8.87 -8.70
CA MET A 5 -6.88 -10.18 -8.12
C MET A 5 -6.79 -11.22 -9.23
N ASP A 6 -6.26 -12.41 -8.93
CA ASP A 6 -6.26 -13.53 -9.87
C ASP A 6 -7.57 -14.36 -9.77
N GLU A 7 -7.68 -15.38 -10.61
CA GLU A 7 -8.84 -16.29 -10.64
C GLU A 7 -9.02 -17.09 -9.33
N GLU A 8 -7.98 -17.19 -8.51
CA GLU A 8 -7.99 -17.85 -7.20
C GLU A 8 -8.26 -16.85 -6.04
N ASN A 9 -8.67 -15.61 -6.35
CA ASN A 9 -8.86 -14.53 -5.39
C ASN A 9 -7.60 -14.20 -4.57
N LYS A 10 -6.40 -14.34 -5.16
CA LYS A 10 -5.15 -13.90 -4.55
C LYS A 10 -4.76 -12.55 -5.13
N PRO A 11 -4.35 -11.58 -4.28
CA PRO A 11 -3.86 -10.31 -4.76
C PRO A 11 -2.50 -10.49 -5.43
N TRP A 12 -2.28 -9.77 -6.53
CA TRP A 12 -1.01 -9.72 -7.22
C TRP A 12 -0.58 -8.29 -7.49
N LEU A 13 0.74 -8.09 -7.51
CA LEU A 13 1.39 -6.81 -7.76
C LEU A 13 2.59 -7.08 -8.66
N TYR A 14 2.58 -6.48 -9.86
CA TYR A 14 3.67 -6.57 -10.81
C TYR A 14 4.25 -5.19 -11.11
N LYS A 15 5.58 -5.11 -11.14
CA LYS A 15 6.30 -3.94 -11.61
C LYS A 15 7.05 -4.30 -12.89
N PHE A 16 7.08 -3.36 -13.82
CA PHE A 16 7.83 -3.44 -15.05
C PHE A 16 8.66 -2.17 -15.28
N ASP A 17 9.71 -2.26 -16.09
CA ASP A 17 10.52 -1.12 -16.51
C ASP A 17 10.74 -1.09 -18.05
N PRO A 18 11.29 0.00 -18.62
CA PRO A 18 11.49 0.12 -20.07
C PRO A 18 12.49 -0.88 -20.69
N SER A 19 13.26 -1.61 -19.88
CA SER A 19 14.18 -2.65 -20.39
C SER A 19 13.46 -3.96 -20.74
N GLY A 20 12.17 -4.06 -20.38
CA GLY A 20 11.39 -5.29 -20.51
C GLY A 20 11.46 -6.17 -19.26
N PHE A 21 12.10 -5.71 -18.18
CA PHE A 21 12.04 -6.39 -16.89
C PHE A 21 10.61 -6.34 -16.35
N CYS A 22 10.10 -7.48 -15.90
CA CYS A 22 8.80 -7.62 -15.25
C CYS A 22 8.91 -8.62 -14.11
N ALA A 23 8.53 -8.23 -12.90
CA ALA A 23 8.59 -9.08 -11.72
C ALA A 23 7.40 -8.85 -10.78
N GLY A 24 7.02 -9.91 -10.07
CA GLY A 24 6.01 -9.88 -9.02
C GLY A 24 6.62 -9.45 -7.68
N TYR A 25 5.88 -8.64 -6.92
CA TYR A 25 6.32 -8.07 -5.64
C TYR A 25 5.24 -8.23 -4.57
N ARG A 26 5.65 -8.23 -3.31
CA ARG A 26 4.72 -8.09 -2.16
C ARG A 26 4.44 -6.63 -1.83
N ALA A 27 5.45 -5.77 -2.00
CA ALA A 27 5.34 -4.33 -2.04
C ALA A 27 6.48 -3.81 -2.94
N CYS A 28 6.27 -2.69 -3.63
CA CYS A 28 7.31 -2.03 -4.39
C CYS A 28 7.09 -0.53 -4.43
N VAL A 29 8.18 0.22 -4.57
CA VAL A 29 8.16 1.65 -4.88
C VAL A 29 8.68 1.83 -6.31
N ILE A 30 8.15 2.83 -7.01
CA ILE A 30 8.63 3.30 -8.30
C ILE A 30 8.86 4.80 -8.16
N GLY A 31 10.03 5.28 -8.55
CA GLY A 31 10.36 6.70 -8.53
C GLY A 31 11.83 6.97 -8.27
N ASN A 32 12.17 8.24 -8.10
CA ASN A 32 13.54 8.70 -7.83
C ASN A 32 14.14 8.13 -6.53
N LYS A 33 13.31 7.83 -5.54
CA LYS A 33 13.70 7.28 -4.22
C LYS A 33 13.61 5.76 -4.12
N GLU A 34 13.54 5.04 -5.24
CA GLU A 34 13.31 3.59 -5.23
C GLU A 34 14.37 2.82 -4.42
N GLN A 35 15.66 3.11 -4.63
CA GLN A 35 16.75 2.39 -3.94
C GLN A 35 16.72 2.56 -2.42
N GLU A 36 16.54 3.79 -1.92
CA GLU A 36 16.45 4.06 -0.48
C GLU A 36 15.18 3.47 0.16
N SER A 37 14.11 3.35 -0.63
CA SER A 37 12.80 2.88 -0.17
C SER A 37 12.74 1.36 0.09
N ILE A 38 13.63 0.57 -0.53
CA ILE A 38 13.63 -0.91 -0.38
C ILE A 38 13.76 -1.30 1.09
N SER A 39 14.74 -0.74 1.79
CA SER A 39 14.99 -1.03 3.22
C SER A 39 13.81 -0.61 4.12
N ILE A 40 13.15 0.51 3.78
CA ILE A 40 11.98 1.01 4.51
C ILE A 40 10.80 0.04 4.34
N LEU A 41 10.52 -0.37 3.11
CA LEU A 41 9.46 -1.32 2.81
C LEU A 41 9.68 -2.68 3.49
N GLU A 42 10.91 -3.21 3.46
CA GLU A 42 11.24 -4.47 4.14
C GLU A 42 10.93 -4.40 5.63
N ARG A 43 11.37 -3.33 6.30
CA ARG A 43 11.10 -3.12 7.74
C ARG A 43 9.61 -3.02 8.04
N LEU A 44 8.85 -2.30 7.22
CA LEU A 44 7.40 -2.15 7.37
C LEU A 44 6.66 -3.48 7.14
N LEU A 45 7.05 -4.24 6.11
CA LEU A 45 6.48 -5.55 5.83
C LEU A 45 6.80 -6.58 6.92
N GLU A 46 8.00 -6.57 7.50
CA GLU A 46 8.33 -7.47 8.62
C GLU A 46 7.51 -7.16 9.88
N LYS A 47 7.23 -5.88 10.16
CA LYS A 47 6.29 -5.50 11.23
C LYS A 47 4.88 -6.02 10.94
N ARG A 48 4.42 -5.94 9.69
CA ARG A 48 3.11 -6.42 9.26
C ARG A 48 2.99 -7.94 9.34
N LYS A 49 3.98 -8.70 8.86
CA LYS A 49 3.97 -10.18 8.82
C LYS A 49 3.63 -10.82 10.17
N LYS A 50 4.05 -10.19 11.28
CA LYS A 50 3.79 -10.66 12.64
C LYS A 50 2.31 -10.55 13.06
N LYS A 51 1.50 -9.72 12.37
CA LYS A 51 0.12 -9.38 12.73
C LYS A 51 -0.93 -10.02 11.80
N ILE A 52 -0.58 -10.31 10.54
CA ILE A 52 -1.49 -10.81 9.48
C ILE A 52 -2.31 -12.05 9.90
N GLN A 53 -1.77 -12.96 10.73
CA GLN A 53 -2.46 -14.22 11.07
C GLN A 53 -3.68 -14.04 11.98
N GLN A 54 -3.91 -12.84 12.52
CA GLN A 54 -4.96 -12.55 13.50
C GLN A 54 -6.00 -11.56 12.98
N GLU A 55 -5.85 -11.04 11.76
CA GLU A 55 -6.69 -9.97 11.23
C GLU A 55 -7.89 -10.52 10.46
N THR A 56 -9.04 -9.86 10.62
CA THR A 56 -10.18 -10.00 9.71
C THR A 56 -9.84 -9.40 8.34
N LEU A 57 -10.65 -9.71 7.32
CA LEU A 57 -10.43 -9.19 5.97
C LEU A 57 -10.54 -7.65 5.91
N GLU A 58 -11.42 -7.05 6.71
CA GLU A 58 -11.61 -5.61 6.80
C GLU A 58 -10.41 -4.93 7.47
N GLU A 59 -9.91 -5.51 8.56
CA GLU A 59 -8.69 -5.04 9.23
C GLU A 59 -7.46 -5.16 8.31
N ASP A 60 -7.34 -6.24 7.52
CA ASP A 60 -6.25 -6.41 6.57
C ASP A 60 -6.24 -5.29 5.52
N ILE A 61 -7.41 -4.94 4.96
CA ILE A 61 -7.57 -3.85 4.00
C ILE A 61 -7.17 -2.52 4.65
N GLN A 62 -7.77 -2.18 5.80
CA GLN A 62 -7.48 -0.95 6.53
C GLN A 62 -5.99 -0.83 6.87
N ASN A 63 -5.40 -1.88 7.45
CA ASN A 63 -3.99 -1.88 7.80
C ASN A 63 -3.10 -1.77 6.55
N THR A 64 -3.50 -2.31 5.40
CA THR A 64 -2.71 -2.21 4.16
C THR A 64 -2.67 -0.78 3.66
N ILE A 65 -3.82 -0.09 3.69
CA ILE A 65 -3.94 1.33 3.32
C ILE A 65 -3.09 2.19 4.24
N ILE A 66 -3.24 2.00 5.55
CA ILE A 66 -2.45 2.73 6.56
C ILE A 66 -0.95 2.53 6.35
N LEU A 67 -0.50 1.29 6.16
CA LEU A 67 0.92 0.99 5.97
C LEU A 67 1.47 1.61 4.68
N ALA A 68 0.66 1.72 3.63
CA ALA A 68 1.06 2.37 2.38
C ALA A 68 1.23 3.88 2.56
N ILE A 69 0.34 4.53 3.33
CA ILE A 69 0.45 5.95 3.69
C ILE A 69 1.69 6.19 4.55
N GLU A 70 1.88 5.42 5.63
CA GLU A 70 3.05 5.49 6.50
C GLU A 70 4.36 5.29 5.72
N ALA A 71 4.39 4.34 4.78
CA ALA A 71 5.53 4.10 3.92
C ALA A 71 5.86 5.33 3.08
N LEU A 72 4.85 5.94 2.46
CA LEU A 72 5.03 7.12 1.61
C LEU A 72 5.48 8.34 2.43
N GLN A 73 4.86 8.61 3.59
CA GLN A 73 5.28 9.66 4.52
C GLN A 73 6.73 9.45 4.98
N THR A 74 7.12 8.21 5.30
CA THR A 74 8.50 7.89 5.71
C THR A 74 9.51 8.14 4.59
N ILE A 75 9.19 7.75 3.35
CA ILE A 75 10.09 7.92 2.19
C ILE A 75 10.24 9.41 1.84
N LEU A 76 9.14 10.16 1.91
CA LEU A 76 9.12 11.56 1.56
C LEU A 76 9.56 12.49 2.72
N ALA A 77 9.57 11.98 3.94
CA ALA A 77 9.88 12.70 5.17
C ALA A 77 8.98 13.93 5.40
N PHE A 78 7.68 13.82 5.06
CA PHE A 78 6.68 14.84 5.34
C PHE A 78 5.27 14.24 5.52
N ASP A 79 4.42 14.97 6.22
CA ASP A 79 3.02 14.59 6.46
C ASP A 79 2.15 14.92 5.25
N LEU A 80 1.56 13.89 4.65
CA LEU A 80 0.65 14.01 3.51
C LEU A 80 -0.70 14.60 3.92
N LYS A 81 -1.28 15.42 3.05
CA LYS A 81 -2.70 15.81 3.13
C LYS A 81 -3.56 14.95 2.21
N ALA A 82 -4.85 14.82 2.54
CA ALA A 82 -5.78 14.03 1.76
C ALA A 82 -5.88 14.47 0.28
N ASN A 83 -5.76 15.77 0.03
CA ASN A 83 -5.81 16.36 -1.31
C ASN A 83 -4.48 16.27 -2.09
N GLU A 84 -3.41 15.74 -1.49
CA GLU A 84 -2.09 15.59 -2.13
C GLU A 84 -1.88 14.17 -2.69
N ILE A 85 -2.74 13.21 -2.34
CA ILE A 85 -2.63 11.82 -2.74
C ILE A 85 -3.95 11.27 -3.24
N GLU A 86 -3.85 10.34 -4.18
CA GLU A 86 -4.95 9.48 -4.60
C GLU A 86 -4.54 8.04 -4.37
N MET A 87 -5.48 7.22 -3.91
CA MET A 87 -5.24 5.82 -3.60
C MET A 87 -6.29 4.95 -4.29
N ALA A 88 -5.87 3.78 -4.73
CA ALA A 88 -6.77 2.78 -5.27
C ALA A 88 -6.46 1.41 -4.69
N ILE A 89 -7.53 0.62 -4.51
CA ILE A 89 -7.47 -0.69 -3.90
C ILE A 89 -8.15 -1.73 -4.78
N VAL A 90 -7.64 -2.95 -4.63
CA VAL A 90 -8.26 -4.19 -5.09
C VAL A 90 -8.28 -5.11 -3.88
N SER A 91 -9.37 -5.83 -3.66
CA SER A 91 -9.52 -6.67 -2.48
C SER A 91 -10.33 -7.92 -2.81
N LYS A 92 -10.33 -8.89 -1.89
CA LYS A 92 -11.21 -10.06 -2.01
C LYS A 92 -12.70 -9.70 -1.88
N VAL A 93 -13.02 -8.62 -1.17
CA VAL A 93 -14.41 -8.14 -1.00
C VAL A 93 -14.91 -7.48 -2.28
N ASN A 94 -14.06 -6.65 -2.88
CA ASN A 94 -14.31 -5.98 -4.14
C ASN A 94 -13.07 -6.12 -5.05
N PRO A 95 -13.08 -7.06 -6.01
CA PRO A 95 -11.95 -7.32 -6.89
C PRO A 95 -11.76 -6.23 -7.97
N ASN A 96 -12.73 -5.34 -8.13
CA ASN A 96 -12.61 -4.22 -9.07
C ASN A 96 -11.63 -3.19 -8.53
N PHE A 97 -10.79 -2.64 -9.42
CA PHE A 97 -9.94 -1.51 -9.11
C PHE A 97 -10.81 -0.32 -8.70
N THR A 98 -10.75 0.03 -7.42
CA THR A 98 -11.62 1.03 -6.81
C THR A 98 -10.77 2.15 -6.24
N GLN A 99 -10.98 3.36 -6.73
CA GLN A 99 -10.36 4.55 -6.17
C GLN A 99 -11.04 4.91 -4.84
N ILE A 100 -10.23 5.15 -3.81
CA ILE A 100 -10.69 5.59 -2.49
C ILE A 100 -11.03 7.08 -2.57
N SER A 101 -12.12 7.48 -1.90
CA SER A 101 -12.50 8.89 -1.85
C SER A 101 -11.54 9.71 -0.99
N GLU A 102 -11.36 11.00 -1.31
CA GLU A 102 -10.54 11.92 -0.51
C GLU A 102 -10.95 11.94 0.97
N LYS A 103 -12.26 11.85 1.25
CA LYS A 103 -12.80 11.79 2.61
C LYS A 103 -12.35 10.54 3.38
N GLU A 104 -12.27 9.39 2.72
CA GLU A 104 -11.77 8.17 3.37
C GLU A 104 -10.27 8.25 3.61
N ILE A 105 -9.51 8.83 2.67
CA ILE A 105 -8.08 9.10 2.85
C ILE A 105 -7.85 9.99 4.08
N ASP A 106 -8.64 11.05 4.24
CA ASP A 106 -8.58 11.96 5.39
C ASP A 106 -8.85 11.23 6.73
N ASN A 107 -9.82 10.32 6.76
CA ASN A 107 -10.09 9.48 7.94
C ASN A 107 -8.89 8.59 8.28
N TYR A 108 -8.24 7.99 7.28
CA TYR A 108 -7.05 7.16 7.51
C TYR A 108 -5.85 7.99 7.99
N LEU A 109 -5.64 9.19 7.44
CA LEU A 109 -4.60 10.12 7.90
C LEU A 109 -4.83 10.53 9.36
N THR A 110 -6.08 10.83 9.73
CA THR A 110 -6.46 11.14 11.12
C THR A 110 -6.18 9.94 12.04
N PHE A 111 -6.55 8.73 11.61
CA PHE A 111 -6.29 7.51 12.39
C PHE A 111 -4.79 7.24 12.61
N ILE A 112 -3.94 7.56 11.63
CA ILE A 112 -2.48 7.47 11.78
C ILE A 112 -2.01 8.47 12.84
N ALA A 113 -2.46 9.72 12.75
CA ALA A 113 -2.07 10.78 13.68
C ALA A 113 -2.52 10.52 15.13
N GLU A 114 -3.62 9.79 15.35
CA GLU A 114 -4.10 9.40 16.68
C GLU A 114 -3.34 8.22 17.29
N ARG A 115 -2.61 7.44 16.48
CA ARG A 115 -1.82 6.28 16.92
C ARG A 115 -0.39 6.62 17.31
N ASP A 116 0.11 7.78 16.87
CA ASP A 116 1.40 8.34 17.25
C ASP A 116 1.33 9.09 18.60
#